data_AF-A0A645FXS8-F1
#
_entry.id   AF-A0A645FXS8-F1
#
_cell.length_a   1.000
_cell.length_b   1.000
_cell.length_c   1.000
_cell.angle_alpha   90.00
_cell.angle_beta   90.00
_cell.angle_gamma   90.00
#
_symmetry.space_group_name_H-M   'P 1'
#
loop_
_entity.id
_entity.type
_entity.pdbx_description
1 polymer ?
#
loop_
_entity_poly.entity_id
_entity_poly.type
_entity_poly.pdbx_seq_one_letter_code
_entity_poly.pdbx_strand_id
1 'polypeptide(L)' 'MLGTTLTFETPLATPALGQWYAVDITTLYNGWKNGTYLNYGVQFRPVSYSDNNFDEFYSSDYMEDPTLRPKLVVIP' A
#
# COMPACT_ATOMS: atom_id res chain seq x y z
N MET A 1 -12.56 28.08 2.98
CA MET A 1 -12.35 26.71 3.52
C MET A 1 -11.06 26.18 2.92
N LEU A 2 -9.97 26.17 3.68
CA LEU A 2 -8.71 25.57 3.24
C LEU A 2 -8.88 24.05 3.36
N GLY A 3 -8.88 23.35 2.22
CA GLY A 3 -8.87 21.90 2.18
C GLY A 3 -7.51 21.40 2.63
N THR A 4 -7.43 20.87 3.84
CA THR A 4 -6.31 20.07 4.30
C THR A 4 -6.28 18.78 3.50
N THR A 5 -5.40 18.70 2.50
CA THR A 5 -5.02 17.42 1.91
C THR A 5 -4.34 16.59 3.00
N LEU A 6 -5.06 15.63 3.59
CA LEU A 6 -4.48 14.65 4.49
C LEU A 6 -3.69 13.63 3.66
N THR A 7 -2.42 13.92 3.38
CA THR A 7 -1.47 12.89 2.94
C THR A 7 -1.09 12.06 4.16
N PHE A 8 -1.63 10.86 4.30
CA PHE A 8 -1.11 9.87 5.23
C PHE A 8 0.20 9.32 4.67
N GLU A 9 1.30 10.04 4.87
CA GLU A 9 2.64 9.49 4.63
C GLU A 9 3.09 8.83 5.93
N THR A 10 2.77 7.54 6.07
CA THR A 10 3.38 6.70 7.09
C THR A 10 4.73 6.24 6.55
N PRO A 11 5.87 6.61 7.17
CA PRO A 11 7.16 6.09 6.74
C PRO A 11 7.16 4.56 6.90
N LEU A 12 7.47 3.89 5.80
CA LEU A 12 7.45 2.44 5.68
C LEU A 12 8.88 1.90 5.79
N ALA A 13 9.05 0.78 6.48
CA ALA A 13 10.37 0.12 6.59
C ALA A 13 10.77 -0.51 5.25
N THR A 14 12.06 -0.59 4.94
CA THR A 14 12.53 -1.28 3.74
C THR A 14 12.08 -2.75 3.76
N PRO A 15 11.47 -3.28 2.68
CA PRO A 15 11.10 -4.69 2.60
C PRO A 15 12.33 -5.60 2.58
N ALA A 16 12.15 -6.83 3.07
CA ALA A 16 13.16 -7.88 2.93
C ALA A 16 12.90 -8.69 1.65
N LEU A 17 13.97 -8.99 0.91
CA LEU A 17 13.88 -9.73 -0.35
C LEU A 17 13.23 -11.11 -0.14
N GLY A 18 12.26 -11.45 -0.99
CA GLY A 18 11.58 -12.73 -0.98
C GLY A 18 10.63 -12.97 0.20
N GLN A 19 10.28 -11.91 0.95
CA GLN A 19 9.33 -11.98 2.06
C GLN A 19 8.05 -11.22 1.74
N TRP A 20 6.93 -11.64 2.37
CA TRP A 20 5.71 -10.84 2.37
C TRP A 20 5.96 -9.52 3.10
N TYR A 21 5.59 -8.43 2.44
CA TYR A 21 5.65 -7.10 3.03
C TYR A 21 4.24 -6.63 3.41
N ALA A 22 3.99 -6.45 4.70
CA ALA A 22 2.70 -6.03 5.22
C ALA A 22 2.72 -4.55 5.61
N VAL A 23 1.67 -3.83 5.23
CA VAL A 23 1.48 -2.41 5.57
C VAL A 23 0.16 -2.27 6.30
N ASP A 24 0.21 -1.67 7.50
CA ASP A 24 -1.01 -1.32 8.23
C ASP A 24 -1.69 -0.12 7.58
N ILE A 25 -2.88 -0.34 7.05
CA ILE A 25 -3.72 0.69 6.43
C ILE A 25 -5.03 0.91 7.21
N THR A 26 -5.12 0.53 8.48
CA THR A 26 -6.36 0.52 9.28
C THR A 26 -7.08 1.87 9.23
N THR A 27 -6.36 2.98 9.39
CA THR A 27 -6.94 4.33 9.32
C THR A 27 -7.53 4.64 7.94
N LEU A 28 -6.82 4.29 6.86
CA LEU A 28 -7.29 4.48 5.50
C LEU A 28 -8.52 3.62 5.20
N TYR A 29 -8.48 2.34 5.62
CA TYR A 29 -9.60 1.41 5.49
C TYR A 29 -10.85 1.91 6.23
N ASN A 30 -10.71 2.44 7.43
CA ASN A 30 -11.84 3.06 8.14
C ASN A 30 -12.38 4.30 7.42
N GLY A 31 -11.51 5.08 6.76
CA GLY A 31 -11.93 6.16 5.87
C GLY A 31 -12.73 5.68 4.65
N TRP A 32 -12.36 4.54 4.06
CA TRP A 32 -13.16 3.88 3.02
C TRP A 32 -14.52 3.43 3.54
N LYS A 33 -14.54 2.77 4.71
CA LYS A 33 -15.78 2.28 5.34
C LYS A 33 -16.75 3.40 5.70
N ASN A 34 -16.23 4.56 6.11
CA ASN A 34 -17.02 5.73 6.47
C ASN A 34 -17.42 6.59 5.26
N GLY A 35 -17.04 6.19 4.03
CA GLY A 35 -17.35 6.94 2.81
C GLY A 35 -16.55 8.24 2.66
N THR A 36 -15.54 8.47 3.49
CA THR A 36 -14.66 9.65 3.41
C THR A 36 -13.82 9.64 2.14
N TYR A 37 -13.34 8.46 1.72
CA TYR A 37 -12.57 8.28 0.50
C TYR A 37 -13.30 7.31 -0.44
N LEU A 38 -13.68 7.81 -1.61
CA LEU A 38 -14.41 7.03 -2.62
C LEU A 38 -13.51 6.14 -3.47
N ASN A 39 -12.19 6.42 -3.50
CA ASN A 39 -11.20 5.62 -4.20
C ASN A 39 -10.46 4.72 -3.20
N TYR A 40 -10.44 3.42 -3.49
CA TYR A 40 -9.82 2.37 -2.67
C TYR A 40 -8.38 2.02 -3.09
N GLY A 41 -7.79 2.84 -3.96
CA GLY A 41 -6.42 2.68 -4.42
C GLY A 41 -5.39 3.05 -3.36
N VAL A 42 -4.28 2.32 -3.37
CA VAL A 42 -3.07 2.62 -2.59
C VAL A 42 -1.92 2.79 -3.58
N GLN A 43 -1.07 3.79 -3.34
CA GLN A 43 0.16 4.00 -4.10
C GLN A 43 1.34 3.99 -3.15
N PHE A 44 2.33 3.15 -3.43
CA PHE A 44 3.63 3.21 -2.79
C PHE A 44 4.54 4.12 -3.61
N ARG A 45 5.28 4.99 -2.92
CA ARG A 45 6.20 5.95 -3.54
C ARG A 45 7.58 5.79 -2.91
N PRO A 46 8.65 5.80 -3.72
CA PRO A 46 10.00 5.88 -3.19
C PRO A 46 10.17 7.13 -2.33
N VAL A 47 10.82 6.98 -1.17
CA VAL A 47 11.21 8.11 -0.31
C VAL A 47 12.55 8.73 -0.73
N SER A 48 13.34 8.00 -1.52
CA SER A 48 14.60 8.45 -2.12
C SER A 48 14.68 7.96 -3.57
N TYR A 49 15.42 8.69 -4.40
CA TYR A 49 15.53 8.45 -5.85
C TYR A 49 16.98 8.20 -6.31
N SER A 50 17.88 7.82 -5.41
CA SER A 50 19.33 7.96 -5.64
C SER A 50 20.13 6.66 -5.78
N ASP A 51 19.55 5.47 -5.62
CA ASP A 51 20.30 4.21 -5.52
C ASP A 51 19.94 3.15 -6.56
N ASN A 52 19.03 3.43 -7.49
CA ASN A 52 18.58 2.51 -8.55
C ASN A 52 18.11 1.14 -8.01
N ASN A 53 17.65 1.12 -6.76
CA ASN A 53 16.95 -0.02 -6.16
C ASN A 53 15.45 0.21 -6.32
N PHE A 54 14.74 -0.84 -6.72
CA PHE A 54 13.30 -0.79 -6.92
C PHE A 54 12.63 -1.91 -6.15
N ASP A 55 11.54 -1.55 -5.47
CA ASP A 55 10.60 -2.53 -4.93
C ASP A 55 9.61 -2.92 -6.02
N GLU A 56 9.40 -4.21 -6.18
CA GLU A 56 8.45 -4.76 -7.15
C GLU A 56 7.29 -5.46 -6.42
N PHE A 57 6.12 -5.47 -7.06
CA PHE A 57 4.94 -6.17 -6.57
C PHE A 57 4.32 -6.99 -7.69
N TYR A 58 3.84 -8.18 -7.35
CA TYR A 58 3.06 -8.98 -8.28
C TYR A 58 1.76 -8.26 -8.63
N SER A 59 1.38 -8.32 -9.90
CA SER A 59 0.08 -7.83 -10.37
C SER A 59 -1.06 -8.71 -9.84
N SER A 60 -2.27 -8.15 -9.75
CA SER A 60 -3.51 -8.92 -9.54
C SER A 60 -3.72 -10.00 -10.60
N ASP A 61 -3.12 -9.83 -11.77
CA ASP A 61 -3.26 -10.72 -12.92
C ASP A 61 -2.11 -11.73 -13.05
N TYR A 62 -1.20 -11.79 -12.07
CA TYR A 62 -0.07 -12.72 -12.12
C TYR A 62 -0.54 -14.18 -12.13
N MET A 63 -0.20 -14.92 -13.21
CA MET A 63 -0.79 -16.23 -13.49
C MET A 63 0.03 -17.42 -13.00
N GLU A 64 1.35 -17.28 -12.88
CA GLU A 64 2.27 -18.38 -12.56
C GLU A 64 2.09 -18.88 -11.12
N ASP A 65 2.02 -17.97 -10.16
CA ASP A 65 1.65 -18.29 -8.78
C ASP A 65 0.61 -17.29 -8.25
N PRO A 66 -0.70 -17.63 -8.32
CA PRO A 66 -1.77 -16.78 -7.80
C PRO A 66 -1.68 -16.50 -6.29
N THR A 67 -0.91 -17.29 -5.52
CA THR A 67 -0.77 -17.08 -4.08
C THR A 67 0.05 -15.84 -3.74
N LEU A 68 0.85 -15.33 -4.68
CA LEU A 68 1.70 -14.14 -4.54
C LEU A 68 0.99 -12.82 -4.84
N ARG A 69 -0.27 -12.87 -5.27
CA ARG A 69 -1.05 -11.67 -5.61
C ARG A 69 -1.31 -10.79 -4.37
N PRO A 70 -1.31 -9.45 -4.50
CA PRO A 70 -1.60 -8.54 -3.40
C PRO A 70 -2.97 -8.81 -2.78
N LYS A 71 -3.08 -8.62 -1.46
CA LYS A 71 -4.33 -8.84 -0.71
C LYS A 71 -4.53 -7.80 0.37
N LEU A 72 -5.79 -7.42 0.56
CA LEU A 72 -6.24 -6.71 1.76
C LEU A 72 -6.65 -7.75 2.81
N VAL A 73 -6.03 -7.70 3.98
CA VAL A 73 -6.37 -8.58 5.11
C VAL A 73 -7.04 -7.75 6.19
N VAL A 74 -8.25 -8.14 6.59
CA VAL A 74 -8.97 -7.54 7.72
C VAL A 74 -8.95 -8.53 8.87
N ILE A 75 -8.35 -8.14 9.98
CA ILE A 75 -8.23 -8.98 11.18
C ILE A 75 -9.33 -8.55 12.17
N PRO A 76 -10.14 -9.48 12.72
CA PRO A 76 -11.18 -9.19 13.70
C PRO A 76 -10.66 -8.66 15.05
#